data_AF-A0A3B9VHE7-F1
#
_entry.id   AF-A0A3B9VHE7-F1
#
_cell.length_a   1.000
_cell.length_b   1.000
_cell.length_c   1.000
_cell.angle_alpha   90.00
_cell.angle_beta   90.00
_cell.angle_gamma   90.00
#
_symmetry.space_group_name_H-M   'P 1'
#
loop_
_entity.id
_entity.type
_entity.pdbx_description
1 polymer ?
#
loop_
_entity_poly.entity_id
_entity_poly.type
_entity_poly.pdbx_seq_one_letter_code
_entity_poly.pdbx_strand_id
1 'polypeptide(L)'
;MLNKGAMFGLDARIALAIFGALSVISGAALYSAIQHAKVTAIATEITEVAKAVEQFMLDTGQDIPHITEADKSKTSDLLYTDHLISSTVQGWKGPYLAFTDTGSNNDRIEIDRNEPKNIIILRASNKTWGGLHTVAANFTDWSCAGAIKCHMYVLSEWYDNRAFVEALDKYFDGVVDYNSGRLRVREWDNLSPVKFTVYYEIGPMMGNYG
;
A
#
# COMPACT_ATOMS: atom_id res chain seq x y z
N MET A 1 -33.30 3.01 65.60
CA MET A 1 -31.95 3.17 65.00
C MET A 1 -32.05 2.79 63.53
N LEU A 2 -31.92 3.75 62.61
CA LEU A 2 -32.03 3.51 61.15
C LEU A 2 -30.64 3.23 60.56
N ASN A 3 -30.48 2.05 59.96
CA ASN A 3 -29.26 1.60 59.27
C ASN A 3 -28.98 2.46 58.02
N LYS A 4 -28.11 3.47 58.15
CA LYS A 4 -27.63 4.34 57.05
C LYS A 4 -26.43 3.74 56.26
N GLY A 5 -26.26 2.43 56.26
CA GLY A 5 -25.10 1.76 55.63
C GLY A 5 -25.36 1.05 54.30
N ALA A 6 -26.63 0.80 53.93
CA ALA A 6 -26.96 -0.09 52.80
C ALA A 6 -27.08 0.61 51.43
N MET A 7 -27.10 1.95 51.39
CA MET A 7 -27.36 2.71 50.15
C MET A 7 -26.11 3.03 49.32
N PHE A 8 -24.91 2.93 49.91
CA PHE A 8 -23.64 3.13 49.19
C PHE A 8 -23.15 1.90 48.42
N GLY A 9 -23.68 0.70 48.72
CA GLY A 9 -23.22 -0.54 48.08
C GLY A 9 -23.93 -0.89 46.77
N LEU A 10 -25.19 -0.46 46.60
CA LEU A 10 -25.97 -0.75 45.40
C LEU A 10 -25.57 0.17 44.24
N ASP A 11 -25.44 1.47 44.50
CA ASP A 11 -25.05 2.47 43.49
C ASP A 11 -23.59 2.29 43.05
N ALA A 12 -22.68 1.92 43.96
CA ALA A 12 -21.28 1.66 43.62
C ALA A 12 -21.09 0.49 42.62
N ARG A 13 -21.93 -0.55 42.70
CA ARG A 13 -21.89 -1.68 41.75
C ARG A 13 -22.44 -1.29 40.38
N ILE A 14 -23.50 -0.49 40.36
CA ILE A 14 -24.08 0.02 39.11
C ILE A 14 -23.08 0.98 38.44
N ALA A 15 -22.47 1.89 39.20
CA ALA A 15 -21.43 2.79 38.71
C ALA A 15 -20.21 2.02 38.15
N LEU A 16 -19.72 1.01 38.87
CA LEU A 16 -18.60 0.17 38.39
C LEU A 16 -18.97 -0.61 37.12
N ALA A 17 -20.21 -1.09 37.00
CA ALA A 17 -20.69 -1.74 35.78
C ALA A 17 -20.76 -0.75 34.60
N ILE A 18 -21.19 0.50 34.83
CA ILE A 18 -21.23 1.54 33.79
C ILE A 18 -19.81 1.92 33.37
N PHE A 19 -18.89 2.16 34.31
CA PHE A 19 -17.49 2.46 33.98
C PHE A 19 -16.80 1.28 33.28
N GLY A 20 -17.11 0.05 33.71
CA GLY A 20 -16.69 -1.17 33.02
C GLY A 20 -17.15 -1.21 31.58
N ALA A 21 -18.45 -1.02 31.32
CA ALA A 21 -19.01 -1.01 29.97
C ALA A 21 -18.44 0.12 29.10
N LEU A 22 -18.34 1.34 29.64
CA LEU A 22 -17.79 2.49 28.93
C LEU A 22 -16.30 2.31 28.59
N SER A 23 -15.52 1.67 29.47
CA SER A 23 -14.11 1.39 29.21
C SER A 23 -13.92 0.40 28.06
N VAL A 24 -14.76 -0.64 27.96
CA VAL A 24 -14.73 -1.62 26.86
C VAL A 24 -15.12 -0.95 25.54
N ILE A 25 -16.21 -0.16 25.54
CA ILE A 25 -16.65 0.58 24.34
C ILE A 25 -15.56 1.54 23.87
N SER A 26 -14.96 2.29 24.80
CA SER A 26 -13.88 3.24 24.49
C SER A 26 -12.64 2.53 23.96
N GLY A 27 -12.29 1.36 24.51
CA GLY A 27 -11.16 0.56 24.03
C GLY A 27 -11.34 0.06 22.60
N ALA A 28 -12.54 -0.46 22.27
CA ALA A 28 -12.86 -0.92 20.92
C ALA A 28 -12.88 0.25 19.91
N ALA A 29 -13.46 1.39 20.29
CA ALA A 29 -13.49 2.58 19.46
C ALA A 29 -12.08 3.14 19.21
N LEU A 30 -11.24 3.20 20.25
CA LEU A 30 -9.86 3.65 20.13
C LEU A 30 -9.05 2.73 19.22
N TYR A 31 -9.16 1.41 19.40
CA TYR A 31 -8.50 0.44 18.52
C TYR A 31 -8.92 0.61 17.06
N SER A 32 -10.23 0.74 16.79
CA SER A 32 -10.75 0.97 15.46
C SER A 32 -10.25 2.29 14.85
N ALA A 33 -10.18 3.37 15.63
CA ALA A 33 -9.68 4.65 15.18
C ALA A 33 -8.19 4.58 14.79
N ILE A 34 -7.39 3.83 15.56
CA ILE A 34 -5.98 3.59 15.25
C ILE A 34 -5.83 2.82 13.93
N GLN A 35 -6.61 1.75 13.72
CA GLN A 35 -6.55 0.99 12.47
C GLN A 35 -6.94 1.87 11.27
N HIS A 36 -8.00 2.67 11.40
CA HIS A 36 -8.40 3.61 10.37
C HIS A 36 -7.30 4.64 10.07
N ALA A 37 -6.68 5.23 11.10
CA ALA A 37 -5.60 6.20 10.92
C ALA A 37 -4.39 5.58 10.18
N LYS A 38 -4.04 4.32 10.48
CA LYS A 38 -2.98 3.61 9.75
C LYS A 38 -3.33 3.41 8.27
N VAL A 39 -4.55 2.99 7.98
CA VAL A 39 -5.02 2.82 6.59
C VAL A 39 -4.97 4.16 5.85
N THR A 40 -5.48 5.24 6.44
CA THR A 40 -5.43 6.58 5.85
C THR A 40 -4.00 7.05 5.61
N ALA A 41 -3.08 6.80 6.55
CA ALA A 41 -1.68 7.19 6.40
C ALA A 41 -1.03 6.50 5.20
N ILE A 42 -1.19 5.17 5.08
CA ILE A 42 -0.64 4.40 3.95
C ILE A 42 -1.31 4.79 2.63
N ALA A 43 -2.63 4.96 2.62
CA ALA A 43 -3.34 5.37 1.42
C ALA A 43 -2.89 6.77 0.93
N THR A 44 -2.66 7.69 1.87
CA THR A 44 -2.11 9.01 1.56
C THR A 44 -0.73 8.89 0.94
N GLU A 45 0.15 8.08 1.54
CA GLU A 45 1.51 7.87 1.03
C GLU A 45 1.53 7.30 -0.39
N ILE A 46 0.76 6.24 -0.65
CA ILE A 46 0.59 5.66 -1.99
C ILE A 46 0.09 6.72 -2.98
N THR A 47 -0.85 7.56 -2.56
CA THR A 47 -1.41 8.63 -3.39
C THR A 47 -0.38 9.72 -3.70
N GLU A 48 0.47 10.09 -2.74
CA GLU A 48 1.55 11.05 -2.98
C GLU A 48 2.61 10.50 -3.94
N VAL A 49 2.93 9.20 -3.86
CA VAL A 49 3.81 8.54 -4.85
C VAL A 49 3.18 8.58 -6.24
N ALA A 50 1.89 8.25 -6.37
CA ALA A 50 1.19 8.31 -7.65
C ALA A 50 1.21 9.74 -8.26
N LYS A 51 0.96 10.77 -7.44
CA LYS A 51 1.08 12.17 -7.87
C LYS A 51 2.51 12.51 -8.29
N ALA A 52 3.52 12.02 -7.59
CA ALA A 52 4.92 12.23 -7.94
C ALA A 52 5.27 11.61 -9.30
N VAL A 53 4.74 10.42 -9.61
CA VAL A 53 4.87 9.80 -10.94
C VAL A 53 4.22 10.66 -12.01
N GLU A 54 2.99 11.13 -11.78
CA GLU A 54 2.31 12.02 -12.73
C GLU A 54 3.10 13.31 -12.98
N GLN A 55 3.63 13.95 -11.93
CA GLN A 55 4.46 15.15 -12.07
C GLN A 55 5.75 14.88 -12.84
N PHE A 56 6.41 13.76 -12.57
CA PHE A 56 7.60 13.34 -13.33
C PHE A 56 7.28 13.25 -14.82
N MET A 57 6.17 12.59 -15.19
CA MET A 57 5.75 12.43 -16.58
C MET A 57 5.39 13.77 -17.23
N LEU A 58 4.72 14.66 -16.49
CA LEU A 58 4.34 15.99 -16.98
C LEU A 58 5.57 16.88 -17.25
N ASP A 59 6.60 16.80 -16.39
CA ASP A 59 7.80 17.61 -16.52
C ASP A 59 8.77 17.09 -17.59
N THR A 60 8.92 15.78 -17.69
CA THR A 60 9.92 15.14 -18.56
C THR A 60 9.35 14.71 -19.92
N GLY A 61 8.03 14.57 -20.02
CA GLY A 61 7.35 14.07 -21.23
C GLY A 61 7.59 12.58 -21.53
N GLN A 62 8.12 11.82 -20.57
CA GLN A 62 8.37 10.38 -20.72
C GLN A 62 7.97 9.59 -19.46
N ASP A 63 7.74 8.28 -19.62
CA ASP A 63 7.51 7.38 -18.49
C ASP A 63 8.79 7.23 -17.65
N ILE A 64 8.67 6.76 -16.41
CA ILE A 64 9.84 6.44 -15.58
C ILE A 64 10.64 5.33 -16.28
N PRO A 65 11.96 5.49 -16.46
CA PRO A 65 12.75 4.52 -17.19
C PRO A 65 12.72 3.13 -16.57
N HIS A 66 12.75 2.11 -17.43
CA HIS A 66 12.86 0.72 -17.04
C HIS A 66 14.25 0.37 -16.54
N ILE A 67 14.31 -0.50 -15.54
CA ILE A 67 15.57 -1.12 -15.11
C ILE A 67 15.97 -2.14 -16.18
N THR A 68 17.09 -1.89 -16.85
CA THR A 68 17.55 -2.75 -17.96
C THR A 68 18.23 -4.03 -17.46
N GLU A 69 18.21 -5.10 -18.27
CA GLU A 69 18.77 -6.42 -17.92
C GLU A 69 20.26 -6.42 -17.52
N ALA A 70 21.02 -5.38 -17.88
CA ALA A 70 22.41 -5.22 -17.45
C ALA A 70 22.56 -5.13 -15.92
N ASP A 71 21.50 -4.76 -15.19
CA ASP A 71 21.48 -4.56 -13.73
C ASP A 71 20.93 -5.75 -12.91
N LYS A 72 21.01 -6.97 -13.46
CA LYS A 72 20.80 -8.30 -12.81
C LYS A 72 19.36 -8.77 -12.59
N SER A 73 19.13 -10.04 -12.98
CA SER A 73 18.28 -11.10 -12.39
C SER A 73 16.84 -10.80 -11.94
N LYS A 74 16.28 -9.62 -12.20
CA LYS A 74 14.94 -9.23 -11.79
C LYS A 74 14.03 -9.06 -13.00
N THR A 75 12.77 -9.41 -12.80
CA THR A 75 11.65 -9.29 -13.74
C THR A 75 11.67 -7.92 -14.44
N SER A 76 11.63 -7.93 -15.78
CA SER A 76 11.80 -6.82 -16.74
C SER A 76 10.77 -5.68 -16.66
N ASP A 77 10.04 -5.57 -15.55
CA ASP A 77 8.87 -4.70 -15.38
C ASP A 77 9.05 -3.67 -14.25
N LEU A 78 10.17 -3.70 -13.52
CA LEU A 78 10.50 -2.67 -12.53
C LEU A 78 10.93 -1.36 -13.20
N LEU A 79 10.57 -0.24 -12.57
CA LEU A 79 10.98 1.10 -12.95
C LEU A 79 11.98 1.67 -11.92
N TYR A 80 12.82 2.60 -12.35
CA TYR A 80 13.74 3.29 -11.45
C TYR A 80 12.97 4.28 -10.55
N THR A 81 12.50 3.77 -9.41
CA THR A 81 11.67 4.52 -8.44
C THR A 81 12.39 5.74 -7.88
N ASP A 82 13.72 5.69 -7.79
CA ASP A 82 14.60 6.77 -7.32
C ASP A 82 14.51 8.05 -8.18
N HIS A 83 14.07 7.97 -9.44
CA HIS A 83 13.85 9.16 -10.28
C HIS A 83 12.81 10.13 -9.71
N LEU A 84 11.99 9.70 -8.75
CA LEU A 84 11.06 10.57 -8.02
C LEU A 84 11.75 11.48 -6.99
N ILE A 85 12.94 11.10 -6.52
CA ILE A 85 13.72 11.85 -5.53
C ILE A 85 14.99 12.46 -6.13
N SER A 86 15.60 11.82 -7.13
CA SER A 86 16.82 12.28 -7.79
C SER A 86 16.88 11.74 -9.20
N SER A 87 17.02 12.62 -10.19
CA SER A 87 17.03 12.23 -11.61
C SER A 87 17.90 13.17 -12.42
N THR A 88 18.57 12.63 -13.44
CA THR A 88 19.30 13.39 -14.46
C THR A 88 18.52 13.50 -15.77
N VAL A 89 17.28 13.03 -15.79
CA VAL A 89 16.40 13.10 -16.97
C VAL A 89 16.15 14.55 -17.37
N GLN A 90 16.30 14.83 -18.67
CA GLN A 90 16.05 16.16 -19.21
C GLN A 90 14.62 16.63 -18.89
N GLY A 91 14.50 17.87 -18.39
CA GLY A 91 13.21 18.47 -18.04
C GLY A 91 12.73 18.22 -16.61
N TRP A 92 13.40 17.34 -15.86
CA TRP A 92 13.05 17.03 -14.47
C TRP A 92 13.12 18.26 -13.55
N LYS A 93 12.11 18.43 -12.70
CA LYS A 93 12.01 19.56 -11.74
C LYS A 93 11.77 19.10 -10.29
N GLY A 94 12.04 17.83 -10.00
CA GLY A 94 11.91 17.28 -8.66
C GLY A 94 12.94 17.88 -7.67
N PRO A 95 13.02 17.32 -6.45
CA PRO A 95 12.38 16.09 -5.99
C PRO A 95 10.85 16.21 -5.89
N TYR A 96 10.14 15.15 -6.28
CA TYR A 96 8.68 15.05 -6.14
C TYR A 96 8.26 14.40 -4.82
N LEU A 97 9.17 13.67 -4.18
CA LEU A 97 8.98 13.05 -2.87
C LEU A 97 10.05 13.55 -1.90
N ALA A 98 9.65 13.82 -0.66
CA ALA A 98 10.55 14.19 0.43
C ALA A 98 11.02 12.95 1.22
N PHE A 99 11.28 11.85 0.52
CA PHE A 99 11.79 10.62 1.12
C PHE A 99 13.30 10.59 1.05
N THR A 100 13.92 10.06 2.11
CA THR A 100 15.33 9.68 2.07
C THR A 100 15.38 8.25 1.58
N ASP A 101 16.00 8.02 0.43
CA ASP A 101 16.32 6.65 0.04
C ASP A 101 17.45 6.14 0.92
N THR A 102 17.12 5.13 1.72
CA THR A 102 18.08 4.43 2.58
C THR A 102 18.60 3.14 1.94
N GLY A 103 18.10 2.82 0.75
CA GLY A 103 18.45 1.64 -0.01
C GLY A 103 19.79 1.77 -0.73
N SER A 104 20.30 0.62 -1.17
CA SER A 104 21.45 0.53 -2.08
C SER A 104 21.05 0.16 -3.51
N ASN A 105 19.74 0.06 -3.77
CA ASN A 105 19.19 -0.37 -5.05
C ASN A 105 18.31 0.72 -5.64
N ASN A 106 18.57 1.11 -6.88
CA ASN A 106 17.81 2.13 -7.60
C ASN A 106 16.37 1.67 -7.97
N ASP A 107 16.01 0.41 -7.68
CA ASP A 107 14.69 -0.16 -7.99
C ASP A 107 13.61 0.18 -6.96
N ARG A 108 14.00 0.69 -5.80
CA ARG A 108 13.12 0.90 -4.64
C ARG A 108 13.48 2.18 -3.93
N ILE A 109 12.50 2.79 -3.28
CA ILE A 109 12.75 3.75 -2.21
C ILE A 109 12.50 3.02 -0.89
N GLU A 110 13.57 2.84 -0.10
CA GLU A 110 13.45 2.30 1.25
C GLU A 110 13.14 3.45 2.22
N ILE A 111 11.95 3.42 2.80
CA ILE A 111 11.52 4.42 3.79
C ILE A 111 11.81 3.85 5.19
N ASP A 112 12.63 4.56 5.96
CA ASP A 112 12.92 4.21 7.36
C ASP A 112 11.70 4.48 8.26
N ARG A 113 10.72 3.57 8.20
CA ARG A 113 9.56 3.50 9.10
C ARG A 113 9.31 2.04 9.47
N ASN A 114 8.75 1.83 10.67
CA ASN A 114 8.50 0.48 11.19
C ASN A 114 7.63 -0.42 10.28
N GLU A 115 6.87 0.14 9.33
CA GLU A 115 6.10 -0.50 8.24
C GLU A 115 5.45 0.62 7.37
N PRO A 116 5.33 0.52 6.02
CA PRO A 116 5.91 -0.45 5.08
C PRO A 116 7.38 -0.17 4.77
N LYS A 117 8.10 -1.22 4.35
CA LYS A 117 9.56 -1.15 4.22
C LYS A 117 10.04 -0.59 2.87
N ASN A 118 9.30 -0.83 1.78
CA ASN A 118 9.71 -0.46 0.43
C ASN A 118 8.56 0.11 -0.37
N ILE A 119 8.81 1.20 -1.09
CA ILE A 119 7.97 1.66 -2.20
C ILE A 119 8.70 1.34 -3.49
N ILE A 120 8.02 0.65 -4.40
CA ILE A 120 8.55 0.26 -5.71
C ILE A 120 7.54 0.67 -6.77
N ILE A 121 8.00 1.10 -7.94
CA ILE A 121 7.15 1.31 -9.10
C ILE A 121 7.49 0.27 -10.16
N LEU A 122 6.45 -0.26 -10.77
CA LEU A 122 6.58 -1.27 -11.81
C LEU A 122 5.45 -1.12 -12.82
N ARG A 123 5.59 -1.72 -14.01
CA ARG A 123 4.52 -1.83 -15.00
C ARG A 123 3.81 -3.19 -14.96
N ALA A 124 2.50 -3.19 -15.16
CA ALA A 124 1.71 -4.40 -15.32
C ALA A 124 0.66 -4.22 -16.40
N SER A 125 0.17 -5.32 -16.96
CA SER A 125 -1.10 -5.30 -17.69
C SER A 125 -2.23 -4.89 -16.74
N ASN A 126 -3.29 -4.30 -17.29
CA ASN A 126 -4.51 -4.03 -16.52
C ASN A 126 -5.52 -5.21 -16.56
N LYS A 127 -5.09 -6.42 -16.92
CA LYS A 127 -5.96 -7.61 -16.82
C LYS A 127 -6.16 -8.01 -15.36
N THR A 128 -7.10 -8.89 -15.08
CA THR A 128 -7.28 -9.47 -13.73
C THR A 128 -6.04 -10.25 -13.31
N TRP A 129 -5.39 -9.83 -12.23
CA TRP A 129 -4.25 -10.52 -11.61
C TRP A 129 -4.15 -10.18 -10.13
N GLY A 130 -3.46 -11.03 -9.37
CA GLY A 130 -3.35 -10.91 -7.92
C GLY A 130 -4.20 -11.98 -7.25
N GLY A 131 -4.70 -11.70 -6.05
CA GLY A 131 -5.51 -12.66 -5.30
C GLY A 131 -4.75 -13.50 -4.29
N LEU A 132 -5.54 -14.28 -3.55
CA LEU A 132 -5.04 -15.25 -2.59
C LEU A 132 -4.78 -16.57 -3.30
N HIS A 133 -3.51 -16.97 -3.38
CA HIS A 133 -3.00 -18.33 -3.61
C HIS A 133 -3.74 -19.28 -4.58
N THR A 134 -4.49 -18.73 -5.54
CA THR A 134 -5.28 -19.46 -6.53
C THR A 134 -5.01 -18.83 -7.89
N VAL A 135 -5.39 -19.54 -8.95
CA VAL A 135 -5.07 -19.39 -10.40
C VAL A 135 -4.99 -17.95 -10.97
N ALA A 136 -5.53 -16.92 -10.30
CA ALA A 136 -5.34 -15.50 -10.61
C ALA A 136 -3.99 -14.91 -10.15
N ALA A 137 -3.24 -15.63 -9.31
CA ALA A 137 -1.87 -15.32 -8.89
C ALA A 137 -0.84 -15.65 -9.99
N ASN A 138 -1.29 -16.04 -11.19
CA ASN A 138 -0.42 -16.23 -12.33
C ASN A 138 0.09 -14.88 -12.84
N PHE A 139 1.26 -14.46 -12.34
CA PHE A 139 2.00 -13.29 -12.80
C PHE A 139 2.38 -13.33 -14.30
N THR A 140 2.04 -14.40 -15.03
CA THR A 140 2.14 -14.43 -16.50
C THR A 140 1.20 -13.43 -17.17
N ASP A 141 0.01 -13.20 -16.58
CA ASP A 141 -0.95 -12.21 -17.08
C ASP A 141 -0.59 -10.77 -16.70
N TRP A 142 0.39 -10.58 -15.81
CA TRP A 142 0.98 -9.29 -15.47
C TRP A 142 1.79 -8.72 -16.63
N SER A 143 2.34 -9.59 -17.48
CA SER A 143 3.35 -9.19 -18.44
C SER A 143 2.84 -8.12 -19.40
N CYS A 144 3.72 -7.15 -19.62
CA CYS A 144 3.52 -6.06 -20.56
C CYS A 144 3.87 -6.43 -22.01
N ALA A 145 3.81 -7.71 -22.36
CA ALA A 145 4.24 -8.20 -23.65
C ALA A 145 3.20 -7.98 -24.76
N GLY A 146 3.67 -7.60 -25.95
CA GLY A 146 2.83 -7.44 -27.16
C GLY A 146 2.00 -6.15 -27.16
N ALA A 147 0.81 -6.19 -27.78
CA ALA A 147 -0.06 -5.02 -27.93
C ALA A 147 -0.92 -4.70 -26.67
N ILE A 148 -0.46 -5.12 -25.49
CA ILE A 148 -1.19 -4.96 -24.24
C ILE A 148 -0.88 -3.56 -23.67
N LYS A 149 -1.93 -2.79 -23.36
CA LYS A 149 -1.76 -1.51 -22.66
C LYS A 149 -1.30 -1.75 -21.23
N CYS A 150 -0.16 -1.18 -20.89
CA CYS A 150 0.43 -1.28 -19.57
C CYS A 150 0.08 -0.10 -18.70
N HIS A 151 -0.05 -0.40 -17.41
CA HIS A 151 -0.30 0.56 -16.36
C HIS A 151 0.85 0.51 -15.37
N MET A 152 1.13 1.65 -14.75
CA MET A 152 2.08 1.73 -13.64
C MET A 152 1.37 1.43 -12.33
N TYR A 153 2.06 0.70 -11.47
CA TYR A 153 1.58 0.35 -10.14
C TYR A 153 2.61 0.78 -9.10
N VAL A 154 2.12 1.39 -8.01
CA VAL A 154 2.87 1.53 -6.77
C VAL A 154 2.76 0.22 -6.01
N LEU A 155 3.88 -0.46 -5.82
CA LEU A 155 4.01 -1.65 -5.00
C LEU A 155 4.43 -1.23 -3.59
N SER A 156 3.74 -1.78 -2.59
CA SER A 156 4.16 -1.74 -1.19
C SER A 156 4.11 -3.14 -0.58
N GLU A 157 5.19 -3.54 0.07
CA GLU A 157 5.47 -4.93 0.45
C GLU A 157 5.47 -5.18 1.97
N TRP A 158 5.37 -6.48 2.31
CA TRP A 158 5.67 -7.07 3.62
C TRP A 158 4.66 -6.81 4.75
N TYR A 159 3.42 -6.46 4.43
CA TYR A 159 2.34 -6.42 5.42
C TYR A 159 2.06 -7.82 5.98
N ASP A 160 1.75 -7.94 7.26
CA ASP A 160 1.47 -9.24 7.91
C ASP A 160 0.02 -9.38 8.41
N ASN A 161 -0.78 -8.33 8.24
CA ASN A 161 -2.16 -8.29 8.70
C ASN A 161 -3.13 -8.27 7.52
N ARG A 162 -3.85 -9.38 7.34
CA ARG A 162 -4.89 -9.53 6.31
C ARG A 162 -5.99 -8.46 6.44
N ALA A 163 -6.50 -8.24 7.65
CA ALA A 163 -7.59 -7.28 7.87
C ALA A 163 -7.14 -5.84 7.56
N PHE A 164 -5.85 -5.54 7.74
CA PHE A 164 -5.28 -4.25 7.34
C PHE A 164 -5.29 -4.07 5.82
N VAL A 165 -4.80 -5.05 5.05
CA VAL A 165 -4.78 -4.94 3.58
C VAL A 165 -6.18 -4.96 2.96
N GLU A 166 -7.12 -5.71 3.54
CA GLU A 166 -8.54 -5.66 3.14
C GLU A 166 -9.18 -4.29 3.44
N ALA A 167 -8.83 -3.66 4.57
CA ALA A 167 -9.29 -2.32 4.88
C ALA A 167 -8.70 -1.28 3.94
N LEU A 168 -7.45 -1.47 3.49
CA LEU A 168 -6.81 -0.61 2.49
C LEU A 168 -7.43 -0.79 1.11
N ASP A 169 -7.73 -2.01 0.71
CA ASP A 169 -8.44 -2.34 -0.54
C ASP A 169 -9.81 -1.66 -0.57
N LYS A 170 -10.60 -1.89 0.48
CA LYS A 170 -11.89 -1.23 0.66
C LYS A 170 -11.80 0.29 0.70
N TYR A 171 -10.70 0.87 1.19
CA TYR A 171 -10.50 2.31 1.20
C TYR A 171 -10.40 2.88 -0.23
N PHE A 172 -9.73 2.18 -1.14
CA PHE A 172 -9.54 2.63 -2.52
C PHE A 172 -10.70 2.25 -3.46
N ASP A 173 -11.20 1.01 -3.34
CA ASP A 173 -12.16 0.43 -4.30
C ASP A 173 -13.58 0.29 -3.74
N GLY A 174 -13.77 0.53 -2.44
CA GLY A 174 -15.08 0.44 -1.77
C GLY A 174 -15.58 -0.99 -1.50
N VAL A 175 -14.93 -1.98 -2.11
CA VAL A 175 -15.17 -3.43 -1.94
C VAL A 175 -13.84 -4.11 -1.65
N VAL A 176 -13.89 -5.33 -1.11
CA VAL A 176 -12.68 -6.17 -0.98
C VAL A 176 -12.63 -7.08 -2.19
N ASP A 177 -11.69 -6.80 -3.09
CA ASP A 177 -11.35 -7.63 -4.24
C ASP A 177 -9.86 -7.54 -4.53
N TYR A 178 -9.17 -8.66 -4.40
CA TYR A 178 -7.72 -8.68 -4.47
C TYR A 178 -7.15 -8.71 -5.89
N ASN A 179 -7.96 -8.98 -6.91
CA ASN A 179 -7.47 -9.24 -8.27
C ASN A 179 -7.95 -8.25 -9.33
N SER A 180 -8.77 -7.28 -8.93
CA SER A 180 -9.34 -6.26 -9.80
C SER A 180 -9.49 -4.95 -9.02
N GLY A 181 -9.83 -3.86 -9.70
CA GLY A 181 -9.86 -2.53 -9.07
C GLY A 181 -8.51 -1.82 -9.13
N ARG A 182 -8.47 -0.67 -8.45
CA ARG A 182 -7.30 0.19 -8.39
C ARG A 182 -6.27 -0.34 -7.41
N LEU A 183 -6.68 -0.97 -6.32
CA LEU A 183 -5.79 -1.68 -5.43
C LEU A 183 -5.91 -3.18 -5.70
N ARG A 184 -4.76 -3.85 -5.74
CA ARG A 184 -4.69 -5.30 -5.86
C ARG A 184 -3.79 -5.86 -4.78
N VAL A 185 -4.06 -7.08 -4.36
CA VAL A 185 -3.36 -7.70 -3.24
C VAL A 185 -2.80 -9.05 -3.68
N ARG A 186 -1.55 -9.30 -3.30
CA ARG A 186 -0.91 -10.60 -3.42
C ARG A 186 -0.61 -11.14 -2.02
N GLU A 187 -0.96 -12.39 -1.80
CA GLU A 187 -0.55 -13.17 -0.64
C GLU A 187 0.73 -13.97 -0.92
N TRP A 188 1.67 -13.94 0.02
CA TRP A 188 2.87 -14.75 0.10
C TRP A 188 2.71 -15.74 1.25
N ASP A 189 2.04 -16.85 0.97
CA ASP A 189 1.74 -17.91 1.95
C ASP A 189 2.94 -18.82 2.26
N ASN A 190 3.96 -18.81 1.41
CA ASN A 190 5.23 -19.51 1.58
C ASN A 190 6.14 -18.85 2.63
N LEU A 191 5.69 -17.76 3.24
CA LEU A 191 6.39 -17.03 4.30
C LEU A 191 5.66 -17.20 5.63
N SER A 192 6.42 -17.22 6.73
CA SER A 192 5.89 -17.29 8.09
C SER A 192 6.39 -16.10 8.93
N PRO A 193 5.50 -15.21 9.41
CA PRO A 193 4.06 -15.18 9.11
C PRO A 193 3.78 -14.86 7.65
N VAL A 194 2.57 -15.20 7.18
CA VAL A 194 2.08 -14.86 5.84
C VAL A 194 2.28 -13.37 5.59
N LYS A 195 2.77 -13.02 4.40
CA LYS A 195 2.98 -11.63 4.00
C LYS A 195 2.06 -11.23 2.85
N PHE A 196 1.74 -9.96 2.78
CA PHE A 196 0.91 -9.37 1.74
C PHE A 196 1.68 -8.25 1.04
N THR A 197 1.51 -8.17 -0.28
CA THR A 197 1.95 -7.06 -1.11
C THR A 197 0.73 -6.41 -1.70
N VAL A 198 0.68 -5.08 -1.67
CA VAL A 198 -0.40 -4.30 -2.30
C VAL A 198 0.17 -3.57 -3.52
N TYR A 199 -0.67 -3.44 -4.53
CA TYR A 199 -0.35 -2.78 -5.79
C TYR A 199 -1.44 -1.78 -6.10
N TYR A 200 -1.08 -0.51 -6.20
CA TYR A 200 -2.01 0.56 -6.49
C TYR A 200 -1.78 1.09 -7.90
N GLU A 201 -2.82 1.05 -8.73
CA GLU A 201 -2.82 1.55 -10.09
C GLU A 201 -2.73 3.07 -10.12
N ILE A 202 -1.65 3.57 -10.72
CA ILE A 202 -1.45 4.98 -11.01
C ILE A 202 -2.23 5.35 -12.27
N GLY A 203 -2.02 4.58 -13.34
CA GLY A 203 -2.63 4.81 -14.64
C GLY A 203 -1.83 4.22 -15.79
N PRO A 204 -2.29 4.42 -17.04
CA PRO A 204 -1.62 3.89 -18.22
C PRO A 204 -0.26 4.56 -18.46
N MET A 205 0.69 3.80 -18.99
CA MET A 205 1.97 4.33 -19.50
C MET A 205 1.74 5.15 -20.78
N MET A 206 2.62 6.12 -21.04
CA MET A 206 2.57 6.94 -22.26
C MET A 206 3.08 6.19 -23.49
N GLY A 207 4.09 5.31 -23.31
CA GLY A 207 4.65 4.49 -24.38
C GLY A 207 3.91 3.17 -24.59
N ASN A 208 3.72 2.76 -25.85
CA ASN A 208 3.44 1.36 -26.18
C ASN A 208 4.77 0.61 -26.16
N TYR A 209 5.09 -0.02 -25.03
CA TYR A 209 6.28 -0.86 -24.91
C TYR A 209 5.93 -2.28 -25.39
N GLY A 210 6.13 -2.53 -26.69
CA GLY A 210 6.01 -3.85 -27.32
C GLY A 210 7.36 -4.50 -27.56
#